data_AF-A0A804KBQ1-F1
#
_entry.id   AF-A0A804KBQ1-F1
#
_cell.length_a   1.000
_cell.length_b   1.000
_cell.length_c   1.000
_cell.angle_alpha   90.00
_cell.angle_beta   90.00
_cell.angle_gamma   90.00
#
_symmetry.space_group_name_H-M   'P 1'
#
loop_
_entity.id
_entity.type
_entity.pdbx_description
1 polymer ?
#
loop_
_entity_poly.entity_id
_entity_poly.type
_entity_poly.pdbx_seq_one_letter_code
_entity_poly.pdbx_strand_id
1 'polypeptide(L)'
;MVKAPSQVTVDFTNGTDVIWQIPESPKAVLFVAHGCSCRAANFWDRSAACPHCVGLPEDRLIVLGALDRKFAVLTISSSGRCWSKEKDTGIVKWVIEWWIEKNKLQELPLVALGASSGGYFTSALAKEMRFSSVALMIAEGLFGSMGVPVGYPPTLFVHMPKDQHRMRLIERNMIALQKRGVHVKEVRCMEFPLTPTLLSDRIPGLDQAFSVKLFELFQEKGFIDERGYLRNDGRATPWKQALREREPSLDKFEWIDHIQEELNLAFGYHEMTSLQIDDILDWFESHMGSSFVS
;
A
#
# COMPACT_ATOMS: atom_id res chain seq x y z
N MET A 1 -15.43 8.23 -30.02
CA MET A 1 -15.91 8.54 -28.66
C MET A 1 -14.87 8.02 -27.69
N VAL A 2 -14.17 8.90 -26.97
CA VAL A 2 -13.29 8.47 -25.88
C VAL A 2 -14.21 7.97 -24.78
N LYS A 3 -14.16 6.67 -24.48
CA LYS A 3 -14.92 6.09 -23.38
C LYS A 3 -14.49 6.82 -22.10
N ALA A 4 -15.43 7.24 -21.26
CA ALA A 4 -15.08 7.82 -19.97
C ALA A 4 -14.15 6.84 -19.24
N PRO A 5 -13.10 7.32 -18.54
CA PRO A 5 -12.26 6.44 -17.72
C PRO A 5 -13.18 5.63 -16.81
N SER A 6 -12.88 4.33 -16.69
CA SER A 6 -13.70 3.43 -15.86
C SER A 6 -13.82 4.01 -14.47
N GLN A 7 -15.05 4.26 -14.01
CA GLN A 7 -15.28 4.78 -12.66
C GLN A 7 -14.98 3.70 -11.62
N VAL A 8 -14.50 4.14 -10.45
CA VAL A 8 -14.40 3.31 -9.26
C VAL A 8 -15.75 2.67 -8.96
N THR A 9 -15.75 1.39 -8.64
CA THR A 9 -16.94 0.63 -8.23
C THR A 9 -16.79 0.23 -6.77
N VAL A 10 -17.83 0.46 -5.99
CA VAL A 10 -17.93 0.12 -4.57
C VAL A 10 -19.01 -0.94 -4.42
N ASP A 11 -18.70 -2.01 -3.68
CA ASP A 11 -19.65 -3.07 -3.33
C ASP A 11 -19.42 -3.49 -1.88
N PHE A 12 -20.44 -4.12 -1.29
CA PHE A 12 -20.35 -4.77 0.01
C PHE A 12 -20.68 -6.24 -0.17
N THR A 13 -19.65 -7.08 -0.15
CA THR A 13 -19.80 -8.50 -0.51
C THR A 13 -19.15 -9.37 0.55
N ASN A 14 -19.85 -10.43 0.95
CA ASN A 14 -19.39 -11.37 1.96
C ASN A 14 -18.95 -10.71 3.30
N GLY A 15 -19.65 -9.64 3.68
CA GLY A 15 -19.44 -8.95 4.95
C GLY A 15 -18.27 -7.96 4.97
N THR A 16 -17.69 -7.61 3.82
CA THR A 16 -16.59 -6.64 3.72
C THR A 16 -16.76 -5.65 2.56
N ASP A 17 -16.12 -4.49 2.67
CA ASP A 17 -16.03 -3.51 1.59
C ASP A 17 -15.11 -4.05 0.49
N VAL A 18 -15.61 -3.98 -0.75
CA VAL A 18 -14.89 -4.39 -1.94
C VAL A 18 -14.91 -3.21 -2.90
N ILE A 19 -13.74 -2.64 -3.20
CA ILE A 19 -13.64 -1.46 -4.06
C ILE A 19 -12.62 -1.73 -5.16
N TRP A 20 -13.00 -1.45 -6.40
CA TRP A 20 -12.17 -1.77 -7.56
C TRP A 20 -12.33 -0.80 -8.72
N GLN A 21 -11.37 -0.87 -9.64
CA GLN A 21 -11.45 -0.24 -10.95
C GLN A 21 -10.74 -1.14 -11.97
N ILE A 22 -11.35 -1.27 -13.15
CA ILE A 22 -10.83 -2.09 -14.25
C ILE A 22 -10.51 -1.16 -15.41
N PRO A 23 -9.24 -0.98 -15.81
CA PRO A 23 -8.90 -0.15 -16.97
C PRO A 23 -9.38 -0.81 -18.27
N GLU A 24 -9.39 -0.05 -19.36
CA GLU A 24 -9.59 -0.65 -20.68
C GLU A 24 -8.43 -1.60 -21.01
N SER A 25 -8.78 -2.81 -21.50
CA SER A 25 -7.83 -3.88 -21.84
C SER A 25 -6.85 -4.19 -20.69
N PRO A 26 -7.35 -4.69 -19.54
CA PRO A 26 -6.50 -5.03 -18.42
C PRO A 26 -5.56 -6.18 -18.78
N LYS A 27 -4.31 -6.11 -18.30
CA LYS A 27 -3.29 -7.15 -18.56
C LYS A 27 -3.05 -8.08 -17.38
N ALA A 28 -3.51 -7.70 -16.19
CA ALA A 28 -3.34 -8.44 -14.95
C ALA A 28 -4.38 -8.01 -13.91
N VAL A 29 -4.61 -8.86 -12.92
CA VAL A 29 -5.36 -8.52 -11.71
C VAL A 29 -4.38 -8.23 -10.57
N LEU A 30 -4.56 -7.11 -9.89
CA LEU A 30 -3.83 -6.74 -8.68
C LEU A 30 -4.78 -6.73 -7.48
N PHE A 31 -4.56 -7.61 -6.52
CA PHE A 31 -5.15 -7.50 -5.18
C PHE A 31 -4.25 -6.66 -4.26
N VAL A 32 -4.83 -5.71 -3.54
CA VAL A 32 -4.08 -4.87 -2.57
C VAL A 32 -4.65 -5.04 -1.15
N ALA A 33 -3.78 -5.43 -0.22
CA ALA A 33 -4.08 -5.62 1.20
C ALA A 33 -3.49 -4.49 2.07
N HIS A 34 -4.37 -3.73 2.73
CA HIS A 34 -4.04 -2.55 3.51
C HIS A 34 -3.19 -2.82 4.78
N GLY A 35 -2.52 -1.78 5.29
CA GLY A 35 -1.88 -1.79 6.62
C GLY A 35 -2.89 -1.70 7.77
N CYS A 36 -2.45 -1.93 9.01
CA CYS A 36 -3.34 -1.79 10.17
C CYS A 36 -3.95 -0.37 10.23
N SER A 37 -5.21 -0.28 10.66
CA SER A 37 -6.01 0.96 10.76
C SER A 37 -6.40 1.60 9.42
N CYS A 38 -5.98 1.03 8.29
CA CYS A 38 -6.48 1.37 6.96
C CYS A 38 -7.62 0.42 6.55
N ARG A 39 -8.21 0.67 5.38
CA ARG A 39 -9.34 -0.05 4.77
C ARG A 39 -9.26 0.07 3.24
N ALA A 40 -10.11 -0.68 2.52
CA ALA A 40 -10.21 -0.55 1.06
C ALA A 40 -10.42 0.91 0.62
N ALA A 41 -11.27 1.65 1.34
CA ALA A 41 -11.59 3.05 1.07
C ALA A 41 -10.40 4.03 1.14
N ASN A 42 -9.27 3.65 1.74
CA ASN A 42 -8.07 4.51 1.79
C ASN A 42 -7.38 4.64 0.43
N PHE A 43 -7.47 3.63 -0.42
CA PHE A 43 -6.84 3.56 -1.75
C PHE A 43 -7.54 4.36 -2.85
N TRP A 44 -8.71 4.92 -2.56
CA TRP A 44 -9.55 5.55 -3.57
C TRP A 44 -9.94 6.94 -3.14
N ASP A 45 -10.11 7.81 -4.11
CA ASP A 45 -10.51 9.19 -3.87
C ASP A 45 -11.98 9.28 -3.52
N ARG A 46 -12.31 10.27 -2.68
CA ARG A 46 -13.68 10.69 -2.50
C ARG A 46 -14.26 11.12 -3.85
N SER A 47 -15.39 10.53 -4.22
CA SER A 47 -16.11 10.83 -5.46
C SER A 47 -17.61 10.61 -5.27
N ALA A 48 -18.42 10.97 -6.27
CA ALA A 48 -19.85 10.65 -6.24
C ALA A 48 -20.12 9.14 -6.17
N ALA A 49 -19.24 8.31 -6.75
CA ALA A 49 -19.34 6.86 -6.72
C ALA A 49 -18.83 6.26 -5.38
N CYS A 50 -17.91 6.93 -4.70
CA CYS A 50 -17.43 6.55 -3.38
C CYS A 50 -17.34 7.76 -2.43
N PRO A 51 -18.45 8.19 -1.82
CA PRO A 51 -18.47 9.37 -0.95
C PRO A 51 -17.72 9.17 0.37
N HIS A 52 -17.49 7.93 0.79
CA HIS A 52 -16.78 7.57 2.02
C HIS A 52 -15.30 7.23 1.79
N CYS A 53 -14.84 7.24 0.53
CA CYS A 53 -13.44 7.06 0.21
C CYS A 53 -12.59 8.21 0.75
N VAL A 54 -11.34 7.89 1.11
CA VAL A 54 -10.42 8.80 1.80
C VAL A 54 -9.34 9.31 0.85
N GLY A 55 -8.64 8.41 0.17
CA GLY A 55 -7.58 8.76 -0.78
C GLY A 55 -6.29 9.19 -0.08
N LEU A 56 -5.80 8.36 0.86
CA LEU A 56 -4.51 8.61 1.51
C LEU A 56 -3.38 8.65 0.45
N PRO A 57 -2.44 9.61 0.53
CA PRO A 57 -1.42 9.84 -0.50
C PRO A 57 -0.72 8.59 -1.01
N GLU A 58 -0.23 7.72 -0.12
CA GLU A 58 0.51 6.53 -0.53
C GLU A 58 -0.41 5.43 -1.05
N ASP A 59 -1.53 5.17 -0.37
CA ASP A 59 -2.55 4.22 -0.82
C ASP A 59 -3.02 4.55 -2.24
N ARG A 60 -3.47 5.80 -2.46
CA ARG A 60 -4.05 6.19 -3.76
C ARG A 60 -3.05 6.10 -4.90
N LEU A 61 -1.79 6.46 -4.65
CA LEU A 61 -0.76 6.49 -5.71
C LEU A 61 -0.38 5.07 -6.14
N ILE A 62 -0.46 4.08 -5.26
CA ILE A 62 -0.31 2.66 -5.62
C ILE A 62 -1.39 2.25 -6.63
N VAL A 63 -2.65 2.60 -6.37
CA VAL A 63 -3.76 2.26 -7.27
C VAL A 63 -3.67 3.01 -8.59
N LEU A 64 -3.36 4.31 -8.56
CA LEU A 64 -3.22 5.11 -9.77
C LEU A 64 -2.09 4.60 -10.67
N GLY A 65 -0.92 4.28 -10.11
CA GLY A 65 0.20 3.71 -10.86
C GLY A 65 -0.16 2.35 -11.47
N ALA A 66 -0.84 1.50 -10.71
CA ALA A 66 -1.29 0.20 -11.22
C ALA A 66 -2.32 0.34 -12.36
N LEU A 67 -3.29 1.24 -12.23
CA LEU A 67 -4.29 1.51 -13.27
C LEU A 67 -3.65 2.08 -14.54
N ASP A 68 -2.68 3.00 -14.41
CA ASP A 68 -1.93 3.55 -15.53
C ASP A 68 -1.20 2.44 -16.32
N ARG A 69 -0.61 1.48 -15.60
CA ARG A 69 0.01 0.28 -16.18
C ARG A 69 -0.97 -0.83 -16.55
N LYS A 70 -2.27 -0.55 -16.62
CA LYS A 70 -3.33 -1.46 -17.07
C LYS A 70 -3.56 -2.69 -16.19
N PHE A 71 -3.31 -2.58 -14.88
CA PHE A 71 -3.77 -3.57 -13.91
C PHE A 71 -5.23 -3.32 -13.55
N ALA A 72 -6.04 -4.37 -13.50
CA ALA A 72 -7.35 -4.33 -12.86
C ALA A 72 -7.14 -4.43 -11.34
N VAL A 73 -7.47 -3.38 -10.60
CA VAL A 73 -7.13 -3.25 -9.18
C VAL A 73 -8.34 -3.58 -8.32
N LEU A 74 -8.15 -4.49 -7.37
CA LEU A 74 -9.12 -4.91 -6.36
C LEU A 74 -8.57 -4.64 -4.95
N THR A 75 -9.32 -3.90 -4.14
CA THR A 75 -9.02 -3.64 -2.73
C THR A 75 -10.14 -4.19 -1.86
N ILE A 76 -9.79 -4.80 -0.73
CA ILE A 76 -10.73 -5.43 0.19
C ILE A 76 -10.38 -4.98 1.61
N SER A 77 -11.40 -4.67 2.43
CA SER A 77 -11.19 -4.38 3.85
C SER A 77 -10.99 -5.66 4.65
N SER A 78 -10.06 -5.65 5.61
CA SER A 78 -9.98 -6.71 6.63
C SER A 78 -11.22 -6.70 7.54
N SER A 79 -11.50 -7.81 8.22
CA SER A 79 -12.61 -7.89 9.19
C SER A 79 -12.42 -7.02 10.46
N GLY A 80 -11.26 -6.39 10.63
CA GLY A 80 -10.94 -5.62 11.83
C GLY A 80 -10.02 -4.44 11.55
N ARG A 81 -9.24 -4.06 12.57
CA ARG A 81 -8.19 -3.02 12.43
C ARG A 81 -7.03 -3.54 11.59
N CYS A 82 -6.67 -4.80 11.75
CA CYS A 82 -5.59 -5.46 11.05
C CYS A 82 -6.12 -6.76 10.46
N TRP A 83 -5.43 -7.29 9.45
CA TRP A 83 -5.72 -8.59 8.88
C TRP A 83 -5.54 -9.73 9.90
N SER A 84 -6.46 -10.68 9.89
CA SER A 84 -6.41 -11.95 10.60
C SER A 84 -6.46 -13.08 9.58
N LYS A 85 -5.43 -13.95 9.59
CA LYS A 85 -5.39 -15.12 8.73
C LYS A 85 -6.63 -16.00 8.92
N GLU A 86 -7.05 -16.21 10.16
CA GLU A 86 -8.15 -17.11 10.52
C GLU A 86 -9.50 -16.58 10.03
N LYS A 87 -9.72 -15.27 10.12
CA LYS A 87 -11.00 -14.65 9.78
C LYS A 87 -11.09 -14.25 8.31
N ASP A 88 -10.00 -13.73 7.74
CA ASP A 88 -10.05 -13.05 6.45
C ASP A 88 -9.74 -13.98 5.26
N THR A 89 -8.93 -15.03 5.44
CA THR A 89 -8.42 -15.83 4.31
C THR A 89 -9.53 -16.41 3.44
N GLY A 90 -10.53 -17.06 4.07
CA GLY A 90 -11.65 -17.67 3.34
C GLY A 90 -12.52 -16.62 2.64
N ILE A 91 -12.79 -15.50 3.30
CA ILE A 91 -13.61 -14.40 2.78
C ILE A 91 -12.92 -13.78 1.57
N VAL A 92 -11.65 -13.39 1.71
CA VAL A 92 -10.87 -12.73 0.66
C VAL A 92 -10.68 -13.64 -0.54
N LYS A 93 -10.34 -14.91 -0.32
CA LYS A 93 -10.19 -15.88 -1.42
C LYS A 93 -11.48 -15.94 -2.25
N TRP A 94 -12.61 -16.10 -1.58
CA TRP A 94 -13.91 -16.14 -2.24
C TRP A 94 -14.21 -14.83 -2.98
N VAL A 95 -13.95 -13.67 -2.37
CA VAL A 95 -14.20 -12.35 -3.01
C VAL A 95 -13.33 -12.18 -4.26
N ILE A 96 -12.05 -12.55 -4.21
CA ILE A 96 -11.15 -12.46 -5.37
C ILE A 96 -11.67 -13.37 -6.50
N GLU A 97 -11.97 -14.63 -6.20
CA GLU A 97 -12.48 -15.59 -7.19
C GLU A 97 -13.80 -15.13 -7.82
N TRP A 98 -14.77 -14.72 -6.99
CA TRP A 98 -16.04 -14.17 -7.44
C TRP A 98 -15.85 -12.92 -8.30
N TRP A 99 -14.98 -12.01 -7.89
CA TRP A 99 -14.76 -10.75 -8.61
C TRP A 99 -14.09 -11.00 -9.97
N ILE A 100 -13.11 -11.90 -10.02
CA ILE A 100 -12.47 -12.33 -11.27
C ILE A 100 -13.51 -12.93 -12.22
N GLU A 101 -14.37 -13.82 -11.73
CA GLU A 101 -15.41 -14.46 -12.54
C GLU A 101 -16.44 -13.46 -13.04
N LYS A 102 -16.98 -12.62 -12.14
CA LYS A 102 -17.97 -11.56 -12.44
C LYS A 102 -17.50 -10.64 -13.55
N ASN A 103 -16.21 -10.33 -13.58
CA ASN A 103 -15.62 -9.38 -14.53
C ASN A 103 -14.90 -10.03 -15.71
N LYS A 104 -14.98 -11.37 -15.85
CA LYS A 104 -14.37 -12.14 -16.95
C LYS A 104 -12.85 -11.97 -17.06
N LEU A 105 -12.15 -12.02 -15.93
CA LEU A 105 -10.69 -11.79 -15.83
C LEU A 105 -9.89 -13.09 -15.62
N GLN A 106 -10.50 -14.27 -15.80
CA GLN A 106 -9.91 -15.58 -15.47
C GLN A 106 -8.60 -15.88 -16.20
N GLU A 107 -8.45 -15.36 -17.42
CA GLU A 107 -7.27 -15.57 -18.26
C GLU A 107 -6.10 -14.65 -17.90
N LEU A 108 -6.30 -13.69 -16.99
CA LEU A 108 -5.28 -12.73 -16.60
C LEU A 108 -4.45 -13.25 -15.41
N PRO A 109 -3.14 -12.94 -15.38
CA PRO A 109 -2.31 -13.23 -14.21
C PRO A 109 -2.81 -12.47 -12.99
N LEU A 110 -2.80 -13.14 -11.83
CA LEU A 110 -3.18 -12.58 -10.54
C LEU A 110 -1.90 -12.27 -9.73
N VAL A 111 -1.73 -11.03 -9.31
CA VAL A 111 -0.65 -10.59 -8.42
C VAL A 111 -1.22 -9.95 -7.16
N ALA A 112 -0.42 -9.87 -6.10
CA ALA A 112 -0.84 -9.25 -4.85
C ALA A 112 0.23 -8.36 -4.23
N LEU A 113 -0.22 -7.25 -3.66
CA LEU A 113 0.56 -6.37 -2.80
C LEU A 113 -0.07 -6.32 -1.42
N GLY A 114 0.74 -6.38 -0.37
CA GLY A 114 0.26 -6.16 0.99
C GLY A 114 1.24 -5.39 1.85
N ALA A 115 0.74 -4.46 2.67
CA ALA A 115 1.55 -3.65 3.57
C ALA A 115 1.35 -4.02 5.04
N SER A 116 2.44 -4.17 5.80
CA SER A 116 2.45 -4.49 7.24
C SER A 116 1.56 -5.72 7.53
N SER A 117 0.47 -5.60 8.30
CA SER A 117 -0.50 -6.71 8.50
C SER A 117 -1.04 -7.29 7.19
N GLY A 118 -1.25 -6.46 6.17
CA GLY A 118 -1.61 -6.88 4.82
C GLY A 118 -0.49 -7.65 4.11
N GLY A 119 0.78 -7.34 4.39
CA GLY A 119 1.93 -8.09 3.87
C GLY A 119 2.03 -9.48 4.50
N TYR A 120 1.85 -9.57 5.83
CA TYR A 120 1.71 -10.86 6.51
C TYR A 120 0.54 -11.68 5.94
N PHE A 121 -0.62 -11.05 5.79
CA PHE A 121 -1.80 -11.70 5.25
C PHE A 121 -1.60 -12.18 3.81
N THR A 122 -1.07 -11.32 2.94
CA THR A 122 -0.76 -11.66 1.53
C THR A 122 0.19 -12.84 1.46
N SER A 123 1.20 -12.88 2.35
CA SER A 123 2.13 -14.01 2.38
C SER A 123 1.45 -15.34 2.71
N ALA A 124 0.44 -15.33 3.60
CA ALA A 124 -0.35 -16.51 3.94
C ALA A 124 -1.38 -16.84 2.85
N LEU A 125 -2.05 -15.84 2.27
CA LEU A 125 -3.02 -16.02 1.18
C LEU A 125 -2.36 -16.68 -0.04
N ALA A 126 -1.09 -16.35 -0.32
CA ALA A 126 -0.29 -16.96 -1.38
C ALA A 126 0.01 -18.45 -1.20
N LYS A 127 -0.34 -19.04 -0.06
CA LYS A 127 -0.38 -20.51 0.12
C LYS A 127 -1.69 -21.12 -0.37
N GLU A 128 -2.78 -20.36 -0.32
CA GLU A 128 -4.15 -20.82 -0.57
C GLU A 128 -4.65 -20.47 -1.98
N MET A 129 -3.95 -19.56 -2.65
CA MET A 129 -4.24 -19.07 -4.01
C MET A 129 -2.96 -18.95 -4.82
N ARG A 130 -3.06 -19.16 -6.14
CA ARG A 130 -1.92 -19.02 -7.06
C ARG A 130 -1.80 -17.58 -7.50
N PHE A 131 -0.72 -16.92 -7.08
CA PHE A 131 -0.31 -15.63 -7.61
C PHE A 131 0.87 -15.82 -8.58
N SER A 132 0.95 -15.01 -9.63
CA SER A 132 2.12 -14.96 -10.52
C SER A 132 3.34 -14.41 -9.79
N SER A 133 3.12 -13.44 -8.88
CA SER A 133 4.12 -12.90 -7.96
C SER A 133 3.43 -12.08 -6.86
N VAL A 134 4.14 -11.84 -5.76
CA VAL A 134 3.65 -11.02 -4.65
C VAL A 134 4.68 -9.97 -4.22
N ALA A 135 4.20 -8.84 -3.70
CA ALA A 135 5.00 -7.80 -3.07
C ALA A 135 4.59 -7.65 -1.60
N LEU A 136 5.54 -7.81 -0.69
CA LEU A 136 5.36 -7.70 0.76
C LEU A 136 6.04 -6.42 1.23
N MET A 137 5.22 -5.42 1.55
CA MET A 137 5.70 -4.12 1.99
C MET A 137 5.75 -4.04 3.51
N ILE A 138 6.87 -3.54 4.05
CA ILE A 138 7.14 -3.37 5.50
C ILE A 138 6.77 -4.61 6.34
N ALA A 139 6.87 -5.80 5.72
CA ALA A 139 6.52 -7.09 6.29
C ALA A 139 7.50 -8.16 5.82
N GLU A 140 7.90 -9.03 6.73
CA GLU A 140 8.73 -10.21 6.48
C GLU A 140 7.92 -11.43 6.03
N GLY A 141 6.60 -11.42 6.22
CA GLY A 141 5.72 -12.54 5.90
C GLY A 141 5.69 -13.65 6.97
N LEU A 142 4.74 -14.57 6.84
CA LEU A 142 4.46 -15.63 7.84
C LEU A 142 5.23 -16.94 7.61
N PHE A 143 6.38 -16.89 6.94
CA PHE A 143 7.18 -18.06 6.57
C PHE A 143 7.70 -18.88 7.76
N GLY A 144 7.98 -18.23 8.89
CA GLY A 144 8.45 -18.91 10.10
C GLY A 144 7.41 -19.85 10.72
N SER A 145 6.12 -19.50 10.64
CA SER A 145 5.02 -20.31 11.18
C SER A 145 4.39 -21.23 10.15
N MET A 146 4.34 -20.83 8.88
CA MET A 146 3.67 -21.59 7.83
C MET A 146 4.61 -22.47 6.98
N GLY A 147 5.93 -22.28 7.10
CA GLY A 147 6.93 -22.81 6.18
C GLY A 147 6.88 -22.11 4.81
N VAL A 148 7.74 -22.55 3.89
CA VAL A 148 7.67 -22.13 2.48
C VAL A 148 7.11 -23.31 1.67
N PRO A 149 5.89 -23.23 1.13
CA PRO A 149 5.31 -24.31 0.35
C PRO A 149 6.05 -24.47 -0.99
N VAL A 150 5.96 -25.66 -1.58
CA VAL A 150 6.50 -25.91 -2.93
C VAL A 150 5.74 -25.05 -3.92
N GLY A 151 6.46 -24.38 -4.83
CA GLY A 151 5.86 -23.51 -5.84
C GLY A 151 5.32 -22.18 -5.29
N TYR A 152 5.79 -21.74 -4.11
CA TYR A 152 5.47 -20.41 -3.59
C TYR A 152 5.86 -19.32 -4.60
N PRO A 153 5.04 -18.27 -4.80
CA PRO A 153 5.26 -17.30 -5.85
C PRO A 153 6.54 -16.48 -5.65
N PRO A 154 7.15 -15.99 -6.74
CA PRO A 154 8.17 -14.96 -6.68
C PRO A 154 7.75 -13.83 -5.75
N THR A 155 8.63 -13.45 -4.82
CA THR A 155 8.34 -12.50 -3.75
C THR A 155 9.28 -11.29 -3.80
N LEU A 156 8.72 -10.09 -3.91
CA LEU A 156 9.44 -8.83 -3.72
C LEU A 156 9.21 -8.35 -2.27
N PHE A 157 10.28 -8.02 -1.56
CA PHE A 157 10.20 -7.31 -0.30
C PHE A 157 10.43 -5.82 -0.52
N VAL A 158 9.52 -4.98 -0.05
CA VAL A 158 9.67 -3.52 -0.11
C VAL A 158 9.73 -3.02 1.31
N HIS A 159 10.84 -2.44 1.74
CA HIS A 159 11.00 -2.09 3.16
C HIS A 159 11.86 -0.87 3.37
N MET A 160 11.77 -0.35 4.60
CA MET A 160 12.48 0.84 5.04
C MET A 160 13.62 0.41 5.96
N PRO A 161 14.90 0.61 5.58
CA PRO A 161 16.02 0.10 6.36
C PRO A 161 16.16 0.66 7.78
N LYS A 162 15.52 1.80 8.09
CA LYS A 162 15.51 2.35 9.46
C LYS A 162 14.77 1.43 10.44
N ASP A 163 13.77 0.65 9.99
CA ASP A 163 13.22 -0.46 10.76
C ASP A 163 14.16 -1.68 10.68
N GLN A 164 15.23 -1.59 11.46
CA GLN A 164 16.26 -2.62 11.51
C GLN A 164 15.74 -3.98 11.98
N HIS A 165 14.68 -4.00 12.79
CA HIS A 165 14.07 -5.24 13.24
C HIS A 165 13.41 -5.95 12.07
N ARG A 166 12.57 -5.24 11.32
CA ARG A 166 11.92 -5.76 10.12
C ARG A 166 12.93 -6.17 9.06
N MET A 167 13.94 -5.34 8.79
CA MET A 167 15.00 -5.62 7.82
C MET A 167 15.68 -6.97 8.10
N ARG A 168 16.13 -7.24 9.33
CA ARG A 168 16.76 -8.51 9.70
C ARG A 168 15.84 -9.72 9.50
N LEU A 169 14.55 -9.56 9.78
CA LEU A 169 13.57 -10.62 9.59
C LEU A 169 13.29 -10.89 8.10
N ILE A 170 13.25 -9.84 7.28
CA ILE A 170 13.15 -9.93 5.83
C ILE A 170 14.37 -10.68 5.28
N GLU A 171 15.60 -10.28 5.63
CA GLU A 171 16.84 -10.94 5.19
C GLU A 171 16.82 -12.45 5.49
N ARG A 172 16.41 -12.82 6.71
CA ARG A 172 16.26 -14.23 7.09
C ARG A 172 15.26 -14.97 6.20
N ASN A 173 14.11 -14.36 5.92
CA ASN A 173 13.05 -15.00 5.13
C ASN A 173 13.40 -15.05 3.63
N MET A 174 14.12 -14.05 3.11
CA MET A 174 14.66 -14.09 1.74
C MET A 174 15.58 -15.31 1.56
N ILE A 175 16.49 -15.56 2.51
CA ILE A 175 17.37 -16.75 2.48
C ILE A 175 16.54 -18.05 2.50
N ALA A 176 15.49 -18.11 3.34
CA ALA A 176 14.64 -19.30 3.43
C ALA A 176 13.86 -19.57 2.14
N LEU A 177 13.34 -18.52 1.49
CA LEU A 177 12.65 -18.58 0.21
C LEU A 177 13.58 -18.99 -0.94
N GLN A 178 14.78 -18.39 -1.01
CA GLN A 178 15.78 -18.72 -2.03
C GLN A 178 16.24 -20.19 -1.92
N LYS A 179 16.44 -20.70 -0.70
CA LYS A 179 16.74 -22.13 -0.46
C LYS A 179 15.65 -23.09 -0.97
N ARG A 180 14.45 -22.58 -1.21
CA ARG A 180 13.30 -23.32 -1.73
C ARG A 180 13.06 -23.06 -3.23
N GLY A 181 13.99 -22.37 -3.89
CA GLY A 181 13.92 -22.07 -5.31
C GLY A 181 12.97 -20.92 -5.67
N VAL A 182 12.50 -20.15 -4.68
CA VAL A 182 11.67 -18.97 -4.94
C VAL A 182 12.55 -17.82 -5.42
N HIS A 183 12.17 -17.16 -6.50
CA HIS A 183 12.82 -15.92 -6.92
C HIS A 183 12.43 -14.78 -5.97
N VAL A 184 13.44 -14.13 -5.39
CA VAL A 184 13.24 -13.09 -4.37
C VAL A 184 14.13 -11.90 -4.65
N LYS A 185 13.57 -10.70 -4.49
CA LYS A 185 14.29 -9.41 -4.51
C LYS A 185 13.87 -8.54 -3.34
N GLU A 186 14.66 -7.51 -3.08
CA GLU A 186 14.29 -6.43 -2.18
C GLU A 186 14.40 -5.06 -2.85
N VAL A 187 13.57 -4.14 -2.38
CA VAL A 187 13.63 -2.70 -2.66
C VAL A 187 13.69 -1.97 -1.32
N ARG A 188 14.65 -1.06 -1.20
CA ARG A 188 14.91 -0.30 0.04
C ARG A 188 14.44 1.14 -0.12
N CYS A 189 13.45 1.52 0.67
CA CYS A 189 12.89 2.86 0.71
C CYS A 189 13.61 3.66 1.80
N MET A 190 14.43 4.64 1.38
CA MET A 190 15.20 5.47 2.29
C MET A 190 14.38 6.66 2.79
N GLU A 191 14.75 7.20 3.95
CA GLU A 191 14.25 8.50 4.39
C GLU A 191 14.65 9.61 3.42
N PHE A 192 13.86 10.67 3.38
CA PHE A 192 14.11 11.82 2.51
C PHE A 192 13.71 13.12 3.23
N PRO A 193 14.30 14.26 2.84
CA PRO A 193 14.00 15.53 3.49
C PRO A 193 12.62 16.03 3.07
N LEU A 194 11.93 16.66 4.01
CA LEU A 194 10.78 17.50 3.68
C LEU A 194 11.26 18.73 2.89
N THR A 195 10.43 19.17 1.95
CA THR A 195 10.56 20.46 1.27
C THR A 195 9.34 21.33 1.58
N PRO A 196 9.41 22.65 1.37
CA PRO A 196 8.28 23.53 1.64
C PRO A 196 6.99 23.16 0.90
N THR A 197 7.09 22.54 -0.27
CA THR A 197 5.95 22.16 -1.12
C THR A 197 5.58 20.68 -1.04
N LEU A 198 6.37 19.84 -0.36
CA LEU A 198 6.22 18.39 -0.40
C LEU A 198 4.78 17.93 -0.09
N LEU A 199 4.16 18.51 0.93
CA LEU A 199 2.81 18.12 1.33
C LEU A 199 1.79 18.54 0.26
N SER A 200 1.88 19.74 -0.31
CA SER A 200 0.96 20.17 -1.38
C SER A 200 1.18 19.43 -2.69
N ASP A 201 2.40 18.99 -2.96
CA ASP A 201 2.73 18.23 -4.16
C ASP A 201 2.14 16.80 -4.10
N ARG A 202 1.94 16.27 -2.88
CA ARG A 202 1.51 14.87 -2.65
C ARG A 202 0.09 14.72 -2.15
N ILE A 203 -0.48 15.74 -1.50
CA ILE A 203 -1.84 15.71 -0.92
C ILE A 203 -2.78 16.53 -1.83
N PRO A 204 -3.66 15.88 -2.61
CA PRO A 204 -4.54 16.58 -3.53
C PRO A 204 -5.50 17.53 -2.81
N GLY A 205 -5.52 18.79 -3.24
CA GLY A 205 -6.35 19.84 -2.63
C GLY A 205 -5.72 20.53 -1.42
N LEU A 206 -4.52 20.11 -0.97
CA LEU A 206 -3.78 20.86 0.03
C LEU A 206 -3.15 22.11 -0.57
N ASP A 207 -3.46 23.26 0.03
CA ASP A 207 -2.92 24.55 -0.42
C ASP A 207 -1.40 24.65 -0.23
N GLN A 208 -0.70 25.18 -1.24
CA GLN A 208 0.74 25.32 -1.23
C GLN A 208 1.23 26.30 -0.14
N ALA A 209 0.53 27.42 0.07
CA ALA A 209 0.93 28.36 1.11
C ALA A 209 0.78 27.74 2.50
N PHE A 210 -0.24 26.89 2.70
CA PHE A 210 -0.38 26.11 3.93
C PHE A 210 0.73 25.06 4.10
N SER A 211 1.14 24.36 3.04
CA SER A 211 2.31 23.45 3.08
C SER A 211 3.57 24.18 3.54
N VAL A 212 3.85 25.37 2.99
CA VAL A 212 4.99 26.20 3.38
C VAL A 212 4.93 26.61 4.85
N LYS A 213 3.76 27.03 5.36
CA LYS A 213 3.58 27.37 6.78
C LYS A 213 3.84 26.19 7.71
N LEU A 214 3.41 24.98 7.33
CA LEU A 214 3.70 23.78 8.10
C LEU A 214 5.18 23.44 8.11
N PHE A 215 5.85 23.58 6.97
CA PHE A 215 7.29 23.40 6.88
C PHE A 215 8.03 24.37 7.82
N GLU A 216 7.69 25.65 7.80
CA GLU A 216 8.22 26.66 8.72
C GLU A 216 7.97 26.28 10.19
N LEU A 217 6.75 25.86 10.53
CA LEU A 217 6.42 25.37 11.87
C LEU A 217 7.31 24.18 12.28
N PHE A 218 7.58 23.24 11.37
CA PHE A 218 8.43 22.09 11.65
C PHE A 218 9.89 22.51 11.89
N GLN A 219 10.39 23.53 11.17
CA GLN A 219 11.72 24.11 11.41
C GLN A 219 11.77 24.83 12.77
N GLU A 220 10.82 25.71 13.05
CA GLU A 220 10.74 26.50 14.29
C GLU A 220 10.70 25.61 15.53
N LYS A 221 9.93 24.51 15.47
CA LYS A 221 9.81 23.54 16.57
C LYS A 221 10.95 22.51 16.61
N GLY A 222 11.86 22.55 15.64
CA GLY A 222 12.98 21.62 15.54
C GLY A 222 12.57 20.18 15.25
N PHE A 223 11.41 19.95 14.62
CA PHE A 223 10.96 18.62 14.21
C PHE A 223 11.76 18.09 13.02
N ILE A 224 12.26 19.00 12.18
CA ILE A 224 13.21 18.71 11.11
C ILE A 224 14.60 19.29 11.38
N ASP A 225 15.64 18.71 10.79
CA ASP A 225 17.00 19.24 10.81
C ASP A 225 17.21 20.35 9.76
N GLU A 226 18.41 20.94 9.72
CA GLU A 226 18.77 22.01 8.78
C GLU A 226 18.68 21.59 7.29
N ARG A 227 18.66 20.27 7.03
CA ARG A 227 18.54 19.68 5.69
C ARG A 227 17.11 19.21 5.39
N GLY A 228 16.16 19.39 6.31
CA GLY A 228 14.76 19.01 6.16
C GLY A 228 14.42 17.59 6.61
N TYR A 229 15.36 16.82 7.17
CA TYR A 229 15.08 15.46 7.63
C TYR A 229 14.36 15.46 8.97
N LEU A 230 13.34 14.60 9.10
CA LEU A 230 12.64 14.40 10.36
C LEU A 230 13.57 13.79 11.42
N ARG A 231 13.58 14.42 12.60
CA ARG A 231 14.39 13.95 13.73
C ARG A 231 13.77 12.76 14.46
N ASN A 232 12.44 12.64 14.40
CA ASN A 232 11.67 11.58 15.03
C ASN A 232 10.64 11.03 14.04
N ASP A 233 10.12 9.83 14.32
CA ASP A 233 8.99 9.26 13.59
C ASP A 233 7.83 10.27 13.55
N GLY A 234 7.19 10.42 12.39
CA GLY A 234 6.05 11.31 12.21
C GLY A 234 4.95 11.06 13.25
N ARG A 235 4.74 9.81 13.69
CA ARG A 235 3.76 9.42 14.71
C ARG A 235 4.15 9.86 16.12
N ALA A 236 5.46 9.93 16.39
CA ALA A 236 6.01 10.36 17.66
C ALA A 236 6.22 11.89 17.73
N THR A 237 6.21 12.56 16.58
CA THR A 237 6.40 14.01 16.48
C THR A 237 5.13 14.75 16.90
N PRO A 238 5.18 15.68 17.88
CA PRO A 238 4.01 16.38 18.40
C PRO A 238 3.52 17.52 17.49
N TRP A 239 3.59 17.32 16.16
CA TRP A 239 3.27 18.36 15.18
C TRP A 239 1.81 18.80 15.20
N LYS A 240 0.87 17.87 15.50
CA LYS A 240 -0.56 18.19 15.65
C LYS A 240 -0.82 19.14 16.80
N GLN A 241 -0.10 18.98 17.91
CA GLN A 241 -0.19 19.90 19.05
C GLN A 241 0.38 21.26 18.68
N ALA A 242 1.57 21.30 18.07
CA ALA A 242 2.19 22.54 17.63
C ALA A 242 1.33 23.31 16.61
N LEU A 243 0.64 22.59 15.71
CA LEU A 243 -0.29 23.18 14.77
C LEU A 243 -1.51 23.79 15.47
N ARG A 244 -2.12 23.06 16.42
CA ARG A 244 -3.25 23.60 17.20
C ARG A 244 -2.87 24.82 18.05
N GLU A 245 -1.65 24.86 18.58
CA GLU A 245 -1.15 26.02 19.33
C GLU A 245 -0.99 27.26 18.43
N ARG A 246 -0.57 27.06 17.17
CA ARG A 246 -0.34 28.16 16.20
C ARG A 246 -1.62 28.59 15.49
N GLU A 247 -2.48 27.64 15.12
CA GLU A 247 -3.74 27.87 14.40
C GLU A 247 -4.90 27.07 15.05
N PRO A 248 -5.44 27.52 16.20
CA PRO A 248 -6.52 26.83 16.91
C PRO A 248 -7.81 26.62 16.10
N SER A 249 -8.03 27.43 15.06
CA SER A 249 -9.20 27.32 14.19
C SER A 249 -9.18 26.09 13.26
N LEU A 250 -8.09 25.32 13.24
CA LEU A 250 -7.93 24.13 12.38
C LEU A 250 -8.39 22.82 13.03
N ASP A 251 -9.24 22.86 14.06
CA ASP A 251 -9.71 21.69 14.82
C ASP A 251 -10.38 20.58 13.97
N LYS A 252 -10.74 20.86 12.71
CA LYS A 252 -11.31 19.89 11.75
C LYS A 252 -10.50 19.82 10.45
N PHE A 253 -9.19 19.75 10.59
CA PHE A 253 -8.30 19.70 9.43
C PHE A 253 -8.42 18.34 8.71
N GLU A 254 -9.02 18.35 7.51
CA GLU A 254 -9.32 17.16 6.71
C GLU A 254 -8.07 16.35 6.36
N TRP A 255 -6.92 17.02 6.26
CA TRP A 255 -5.67 16.39 5.82
C TRP A 255 -4.79 15.89 6.97
N ILE A 256 -5.29 15.81 8.23
CA ILE A 256 -4.46 15.35 9.37
C ILE A 256 -3.83 13.99 9.10
N ASP A 257 -4.62 13.03 8.62
CA ASP A 257 -4.14 11.67 8.38
C ASP A 257 -3.25 11.59 7.13
N HIS A 258 -3.49 12.46 6.14
CA HIS A 258 -2.68 12.56 4.92
C HIS A 258 -1.29 13.11 5.23
N ILE A 259 -1.23 14.20 6.02
CA ILE A 259 0.06 14.75 6.49
C ILE A 259 0.76 13.74 7.39
N GLN A 260 0.02 13.06 8.28
CA GLN A 260 0.62 12.06 9.15
C GLN A 260 1.31 10.95 8.34
N GLU A 261 0.66 10.43 7.30
CA GLU A 261 1.25 9.44 6.40
C GLU A 261 2.53 9.96 5.75
N GLU A 262 2.50 11.15 5.16
CA GLU A 262 3.65 11.75 4.48
C GLU A 262 4.84 12.01 5.42
N LEU A 263 4.59 12.39 6.67
CA LEU A 263 5.65 12.52 7.67
C LEU A 263 6.23 11.16 8.07
N ASN A 264 5.41 10.12 8.20
CA ASN A 264 5.89 8.79 8.51
C ASN A 264 6.73 8.22 7.36
N LEU A 265 6.27 8.44 6.13
CA LEU A 265 6.94 8.10 4.90
C LEU A 265 8.31 8.77 4.82
N ALA A 266 8.38 10.09 5.02
CA ALA A 266 9.62 10.86 4.99
C ALA A 266 10.63 10.39 6.04
N PHE A 267 10.16 9.99 7.23
CA PHE A 267 11.04 9.43 8.26
C PHE A 267 11.60 8.04 7.87
N GLY A 268 10.93 7.29 7.01
CA GLY A 268 11.44 6.05 6.43
C GLY A 268 11.65 4.94 7.46
N TYR A 269 10.69 4.69 8.35
CA TYR A 269 10.75 3.62 9.35
C TYR A 269 9.79 2.46 9.06
N HIS A 270 8.48 2.67 9.16
CA HIS A 270 7.48 1.61 8.97
C HIS A 270 6.18 2.21 8.39
N GLU A 271 6.24 2.61 7.13
CA GLU A 271 5.10 3.18 6.41
C GLU A 271 4.90 2.54 5.03
N MET A 272 3.64 2.43 4.61
CA MET A 272 3.31 2.04 3.24
C MET A 272 3.84 3.11 2.29
N THR A 273 4.22 2.73 1.06
CA THR A 273 4.80 3.69 0.14
C THR A 273 4.50 3.44 -1.33
N SER A 274 4.26 4.54 -2.04
CA SER A 274 4.14 4.64 -3.49
C SER A 274 5.47 5.00 -4.18
N LEU A 275 6.51 5.38 -3.44
CA LEU A 275 7.77 5.89 -3.99
C LEU A 275 8.48 4.91 -4.93
N GLN A 276 8.25 3.61 -4.74
CA GLN A 276 8.85 2.53 -5.53
C GLN A 276 7.79 1.76 -6.33
N ILE A 277 6.69 2.43 -6.70
CA ILE A 277 5.59 1.78 -7.43
C ILE A 277 6.07 1.21 -8.78
N ASP A 278 6.99 1.88 -9.47
CA ASP A 278 7.52 1.37 -10.74
C ASP A 278 8.29 0.07 -10.56
N ASP A 279 9.17 -0.03 -9.54
CA ASP A 279 9.89 -1.27 -9.22
C ASP A 279 8.94 -2.42 -8.89
N ILE A 280 7.85 -2.12 -8.16
CA ILE A 280 6.83 -3.11 -7.80
C ILE A 280 6.08 -3.59 -9.04
N LEU A 281 5.66 -2.69 -9.92
CA LEU A 281 4.90 -3.05 -11.11
C LEU A 281 5.79 -3.74 -12.15
N ASP A 282 7.05 -3.34 -12.29
CA ASP A 282 8.06 -4.04 -13.08
C ASP A 282 8.30 -5.47 -12.56
N TRP A 283 8.35 -5.62 -11.24
CA TRP A 283 8.42 -6.94 -10.62
C TRP A 283 7.22 -7.80 -11.02
N PHE A 284 6.00 -7.28 -10.91
CA PHE A 284 4.82 -8.03 -11.31
C PHE A 284 4.85 -8.41 -12.79
N GLU A 285 5.14 -7.46 -13.67
CA GLU A 285 5.18 -7.68 -15.12
C GLU A 285 6.21 -8.70 -15.55
N SER A 286 7.40 -8.69 -14.93
CA SER A 286 8.45 -9.67 -15.22
C SER A 286 8.08 -11.12 -14.85
N HIS A 287 6.99 -11.33 -14.09
CA HIS A 287 6.53 -12.66 -13.65
C HIS A 287 5.15 -13.06 -14.22
N MET A 288 4.52 -12.22 -15.05
CA MET A 288 3.22 -12.53 -15.69
C MET A 288 3.30 -13.66 -16.71
N GLY A 289 4.47 -13.86 -17.34
CA GLY A 289 4.68 -14.86 -18.40
C GLY A 289 4.87 -16.31 -17.92
N SER A 290 4.81 -16.56 -16.61
CA SER A 290 4.87 -17.92 -16.07
C SER A 290 3.51 -18.60 -16.24
N SER A 291 3.17 -18.96 -17.48
CA SER A 291 2.06 -19.87 -17.78
C SER A 291 2.41 -21.21 -17.13
N PHE A 292 1.85 -21.47 -15.94
CA PHE A 292 1.94 -22.79 -15.35
C PHE A 292 1.01 -23.70 -16.14
N VAL A 293 1.62 -24.65 -16.86
CA VAL A 293 0.92 -25.78 -17.46
C VAL A 293 0.07 -26.44 -16.36
N SER A 294 -1.21 -26.61 -16.69
CA SER A 294 -2.26 -27.26 -15.90
C SER A 294 -1.82 -28.52 -15.18
#